data_AF-A0A2K3CU75-F1
#
_entry.id   AF-A0A2K3CU75-F1
#
_cell.length_a   1.000
_cell.length_b   1.000
_cell.length_c   1.000
_cell.angle_alpha   90.00
_cell.angle_beta   90.00
_cell.angle_gamma   90.00
#
_symmetry.space_group_name_H-M   'P 1'
#
loop_
_entity.id
_entity.type
_entity.pdbx_description
1 polymer ?
#
loop_
_entity_poly.entity_id
_entity_poly.type
_entity_poly.pdbx_seq_one_letter_code
_entity_poly.pdbx_strand_id
1 'polypeptide(L)'
;MEGAAGPSGFRNVEPLSRQERAAARDKDLLEKSRLQARNRGGPLKQPENVVGNPVMPARNAPAFCDEYDRFNRDVAGEMNAKKQQNLQKKEEVYAVKRAEQYHRERSNWETQAQAAAREAARLEASRTTGTGAKRNQGSESYNIISLNYNNSSGGQQLAAKAVMQSVGAMLQWFLV
;
A
#
# COMPACT_ATOMS: atom_id res chain seq x y z
N MET A 1 -4.92 -16.47 82.30
CA MET A 1 -4.24 -15.66 83.32
C MET A 1 -2.79 -15.54 82.90
N GLU A 2 -2.46 -14.36 82.35
CA GLU A 2 -1.61 -13.34 82.99
C GLU A 2 -0.13 -13.68 82.76
N GLY A 3 0.70 -12.89 82.12
CA GLY A 3 0.67 -11.45 81.83
C GLY A 3 2.13 -11.00 81.99
N ALA A 4 2.88 -10.95 80.88
CA ALA A 4 4.32 -10.71 80.90
C ALA A 4 4.65 -9.29 81.37
N ALA A 5 5.25 -9.18 82.56
CA ALA A 5 5.85 -7.95 83.05
C ALA A 5 7.18 -7.69 82.29
N GLY A 6 7.21 -6.66 81.44
CA GLY A 6 8.43 -6.19 80.77
C GLY A 6 9.26 -5.25 81.65
N PRO A 7 10.58 -5.11 81.38
CA PRO A 7 11.54 -4.50 82.31
C PRO A 7 11.38 -2.97 82.45
N SER A 8 11.18 -2.50 83.69
CA SER A 8 11.23 -1.09 84.09
C SER A 8 12.67 -0.61 84.30
N GLY A 9 13.39 -0.34 83.20
CA GLY A 9 14.73 0.26 83.23
C GLY A 9 14.70 1.80 83.09
N PHE A 10 15.63 2.49 83.77
CA PHE A 10 15.87 3.93 83.60
C PHE A 10 16.23 4.25 82.14
N ARG A 11 15.47 5.15 81.50
CA ARG A 11 15.74 5.59 80.12
C ARG A 11 16.48 6.93 80.17
N ASN A 12 17.77 6.90 79.84
CA ASN A 12 18.56 8.11 79.67
C ASN A 12 18.20 8.76 78.32
N VAL A 13 17.18 9.62 78.33
CA VAL A 13 16.77 10.42 77.16
C VAL A 13 17.30 11.84 77.36
N GLU A 14 18.03 12.35 76.38
CA GLU A 14 18.52 13.72 76.40
C GLU A 14 17.34 14.71 76.48
N PRO A 15 17.46 15.80 77.27
CA PRO A 15 16.39 16.76 77.41
C PRO A 15 16.17 17.53 76.11
N LEU A 16 14.91 17.60 75.67
CA LEU A 16 14.51 18.36 74.49
C LEU A 16 14.83 19.85 74.63
N SER A 17 15.36 20.44 73.56
CA SER A 17 15.64 21.86 73.48
C SER A 17 14.34 22.70 73.57
N ARG A 18 14.47 23.99 73.85
CA ARG A 18 13.31 24.90 73.93
C ARG A 18 12.56 24.98 72.60
N GLN A 19 13.29 24.94 71.49
CA GLN A 19 12.74 25.01 70.13
C GLN A 19 11.97 23.72 69.80
N GLU A 20 12.51 22.55 70.15
CA GLU A 20 11.84 21.27 69.96
C GLU A 20 10.55 21.17 70.78
N ARG A 21 10.56 21.67 72.02
CA ARG A 21 9.36 21.73 72.86
C ARG A 21 8.29 22.68 72.31
N ALA A 22 8.69 23.80 71.72
CA ALA A 22 7.75 24.72 71.06
C ALA A 22 7.18 24.09 69.78
N ALA A 23 8.02 23.46 68.97
CA ALA A 23 7.60 22.76 67.77
C ALA A 23 6.67 21.58 68.07
N ALA A 24 6.88 20.85 69.18
CA ALA A 24 5.99 19.76 69.59
C ALA A 24 4.57 20.21 69.97
N ARG A 25 4.37 21.50 70.29
CA ARG A 25 3.07 22.07 70.68
C ARG A 25 2.28 22.62 69.51
N ASP A 26 2.93 22.93 68.41
CA ASP A 26 2.31 23.48 67.21
C ASP A 26 2.41 22.48 66.05
N LYS A 27 1.25 22.10 65.52
CA LYS A 27 1.17 21.10 64.43
C LYS A 27 1.97 21.55 63.21
N ASP A 28 1.96 22.85 62.89
CA ASP A 28 2.64 23.35 61.69
C ASP A 28 4.16 23.34 61.85
N LEU A 29 4.66 23.73 63.03
CA LEU A 29 6.09 23.66 63.35
C LEU A 29 6.60 22.21 63.49
N LEU A 30 5.79 21.32 64.05
CA LEU A 30 6.07 19.89 64.13
C LEU A 30 6.22 19.29 62.73
N GLU A 31 5.30 19.56 61.81
CA GLU A 31 5.39 19.06 60.43
C GLU A 31 6.57 19.70 59.69
N LYS A 32 6.86 20.99 59.90
CA LYS A 32 8.05 21.65 59.33
C LYS A 32 9.35 20.96 59.77
N SER A 33 9.50 20.67 61.07
CA SER A 33 10.67 19.98 61.61
C SER A 33 10.79 18.52 61.10
N ARG A 34 9.66 17.79 61.00
CA ARG A 34 9.62 16.43 60.42
C ARG A 34 10.04 16.42 58.95
N LEU A 35 9.56 17.39 58.17
CA LEU A 35 9.92 17.54 56.77
C LEU A 35 11.41 17.87 56.59
N GLN A 36 11.98 18.73 57.46
CA GLN A 36 13.41 19.02 57.49
C GLN A 36 14.26 17.78 57.83
N ALA A 37 13.83 16.97 58.80
CA ALA A 37 14.53 15.74 59.21
C ALA A 37 14.38 14.58 58.20
N ARG A 38 13.45 14.68 57.23
CA ARG A 38 13.19 13.60 56.28
C ARG A 38 14.35 13.46 55.29
N ASN A 39 15.11 12.38 55.43
CA ASN A 39 16.29 12.13 54.60
C ASN A 39 15.99 11.92 53.10
N ARG A 40 14.75 11.60 52.72
CA ARG A 40 14.35 11.27 51.33
C ARG A 40 13.13 12.05 50.84
N GLY A 41 13.24 13.34 50.54
CA GLY A 41 12.15 13.98 49.77
C GLY A 41 12.26 15.48 49.51
N GLY A 42 12.75 15.82 48.32
CA GLY A 42 12.31 17.00 47.57
C GLY A 42 13.14 18.29 47.69
N PRO A 43 12.88 19.26 46.80
CA PRO A 43 13.63 20.52 46.64
C PRO A 43 13.61 21.47 47.86
N LEU A 44 12.96 21.09 48.96
CA LEU A 44 12.94 21.84 50.22
C LEU A 44 14.15 21.58 51.14
N LYS A 45 15.08 20.69 50.77
CA LYS A 45 16.39 20.57 51.45
C LYS A 45 17.38 21.67 51.08
N GLN A 46 16.93 22.73 50.42
CA GLN A 46 17.80 23.86 50.23
C GLN A 46 17.84 24.62 51.55
N PRO A 47 19.01 24.71 52.23
CA PRO A 47 19.13 25.70 53.28
C PRO A 47 18.66 27.03 52.71
N GLU A 48 18.04 27.83 53.55
CA GLU A 48 17.56 29.19 53.26
C GLU A 48 18.68 30.09 52.65
N ASN A 49 19.92 29.60 52.68
CA ASN A 49 21.15 30.19 52.16
C ASN A 49 21.76 29.46 50.94
N VAL A 50 21.01 28.69 50.13
CA VAL A 50 21.56 28.21 48.84
C VAL A 50 21.67 29.40 47.88
N VAL A 51 22.89 29.91 47.75
CA VAL A 51 23.26 30.88 46.71
C VAL A 51 23.35 30.12 45.37
N GLY A 52 22.21 29.87 44.72
CA GLY A 52 22.17 29.15 43.45
C GLY A 52 20.77 28.86 42.92
N ASN A 53 20.66 28.63 41.61
CA ASN A 53 19.39 28.29 40.96
C ASN A 53 18.93 26.89 41.41
N PRO A 54 17.77 26.75 42.09
CA PRO A 54 17.29 25.46 42.59
C PRO A 54 16.94 24.45 41.49
N VAL A 55 16.78 24.92 40.26
CA VAL A 55 16.42 24.12 39.08
C VAL A 55 17.64 23.49 38.42
N MET A 56 18.82 24.13 38.54
CA MET A 56 20.04 23.60 37.95
C MET A 56 20.87 22.86 39.01
N PRO A 57 21.24 21.60 38.77
CA PRO A 57 22.19 20.92 39.62
C PRO A 57 23.54 21.64 39.61
N ALA A 58 24.34 21.47 40.67
CA ALA A 58 25.67 22.06 40.73
C ALA A 58 26.57 21.52 39.60
N ARG A 59 27.51 22.34 39.09
CA ARG A 59 28.41 22.00 37.94
C ARG A 59 29.19 20.68 38.10
N ASN A 60 29.45 20.28 39.33
CA ASN A 60 30.17 19.06 39.69
C ASN A 60 29.25 17.85 39.93
N ALA A 61 27.93 18.04 39.88
CA ALA A 61 26.98 16.96 40.05
C ALA A 61 26.85 16.17 38.74
N PRO A 62 26.69 14.83 38.79
CA PRO A 62 26.49 14.00 37.59
C PRO A 62 25.24 14.38 36.78
N ALA A 63 24.26 15.04 37.41
CA ALA A 63 23.05 15.51 36.76
C ALA A 63 23.24 16.84 36.00
N PHE A 64 24.38 17.50 36.14
CA PHE A 64 24.68 18.74 35.43
C PHE A 64 24.98 18.46 33.97
N CYS A 65 24.22 19.11 33.10
CA CYS A 65 24.52 19.24 31.68
C CYS A 65 24.65 20.73 31.36
N ASP A 66 25.59 21.06 30.49
CA ASP A 66 25.67 22.40 29.96
C ASP A 66 24.50 22.67 29.01
N GLU A 67 24.07 23.92 28.92
CA GLU A 67 22.93 24.30 28.07
C GLU A 67 23.22 24.00 26.59
N TYR A 68 24.48 24.08 26.19
CA TYR A 68 24.96 23.70 24.86
C TYR A 68 24.82 22.21 24.53
N ASP A 69 24.95 21.33 25.54
CA ASP A 69 24.86 19.88 25.38
C ASP A 69 23.44 19.36 25.63
N ARG A 70 22.59 20.19 26.26
CA ARG A 70 21.19 19.88 26.54
C ARG A 70 20.35 19.77 25.26
N PHE A 71 20.69 20.55 24.23
CA PHE A 71 19.91 20.64 22.99
C PHE A 71 20.74 20.15 21.80
N ASN A 72 20.08 19.45 20.87
CA ASN A 72 20.73 19.13 19.61
C ASN A 72 20.97 20.42 18.82
N ARG A 73 22.22 20.67 18.45
CA ARG A 73 22.65 21.87 17.73
C ARG A 73 22.41 21.76 16.23
N ASP A 74 22.33 20.55 15.67
CA ASP A 74 22.20 20.33 14.24
C ASP A 74 20.77 19.97 13.81
N VAL A 75 19.81 20.81 14.20
CA VAL A 75 18.42 20.66 13.77
C VAL A 75 18.30 20.78 12.25
N ALA A 76 19.14 21.62 11.63
CA ALA A 76 19.16 21.81 10.18
C ALA A 76 19.59 20.52 9.44
N GLY A 77 20.64 19.85 9.92
CA GLY A 77 21.11 18.58 9.38
C GLY A 77 20.06 17.47 9.53
N GLU A 78 19.44 17.34 10.70
CA GLU A 78 18.34 16.37 10.90
C GLU A 78 17.17 16.59 9.95
N MET A 79 16.74 17.84 9.78
CA MET A 79 15.64 18.19 8.89
C MET A 79 15.99 17.94 7.43
N ASN A 80 17.23 18.20 7.03
CA ASN A 80 17.72 17.90 5.69
C ASN A 80 17.80 16.38 5.45
N ALA A 81 18.31 15.61 6.41
CA ALA A 81 18.34 14.15 6.33
C ALA A 81 16.94 13.56 6.18
N LYS A 82 15.96 14.06 6.95
CA LYS A 82 14.55 13.67 6.84
C LYS A 82 13.97 14.02 5.48
N LYS A 83 14.29 15.20 4.94
CA LYS A 83 13.86 15.62 3.60
C LYS A 83 14.44 14.68 2.53
N GLN A 84 15.73 14.37 2.61
CA GLN A 84 16.40 13.48 1.67
C GLN A 84 15.83 12.06 1.73
N GLN A 85 15.58 11.52 2.92
CA GLN A 85 14.96 10.21 3.09
C GLN A 85 13.55 10.17 2.46
N ASN A 86 12.77 11.23 2.62
CA ASN A 86 11.44 11.32 2.02
C ASN A 86 11.52 11.42 0.49
N LEU A 87 12.52 12.11 -0.05
CA LEU A 87 12.75 12.18 -1.50
C LEU A 87 13.12 10.80 -2.05
N GLN A 88 14.08 10.11 -1.42
CA GLN A 88 14.50 8.76 -1.81
C GLN A 88 13.34 7.78 -1.83
N LYS A 89 12.51 7.75 -0.77
CA LYS A 89 11.30 6.92 -0.72
C LYS A 89 10.34 7.19 -1.88
N LYS A 90 10.16 8.45 -2.28
CA LYS A 90 9.32 8.81 -3.42
C LYS A 90 9.93 8.33 -4.73
N GLU A 91 11.24 8.52 -4.91
CA GLU A 91 11.98 8.09 -6.09
C GLU A 91 11.92 6.56 -6.26
N GLU A 92 12.10 5.80 -5.19
CA GLU A 92 11.96 4.34 -5.16
C GLU A 92 10.56 3.90 -5.61
N VAL A 93 9.50 4.51 -5.05
CA VAL A 93 8.12 4.21 -5.44
C VAL A 93 7.88 4.50 -6.92
N TYR A 94 8.38 5.62 -7.44
CA TYR A 94 8.23 5.95 -8.85
C TYR A 94 9.04 5.03 -9.76
N ALA A 95 10.23 4.61 -9.35
CA ALA A 95 11.05 3.66 -10.10
C ALA A 95 10.35 2.30 -10.24
N VAL A 96 9.80 1.77 -9.14
CA VAL A 96 9.03 0.52 -9.15
C VAL A 96 7.81 0.63 -10.06
N LYS A 97 6.99 1.68 -9.89
CA LYS A 97 5.80 1.90 -10.73
C LYS A 97 6.14 2.03 -12.22
N ARG A 98 7.26 2.69 -12.53
CA ARG A 98 7.72 2.85 -13.92
C ARG A 98 8.12 1.50 -14.52
N ALA A 99 8.83 0.67 -13.76
CA ALA A 99 9.21 -0.67 -14.21
C ALA A 99 7.97 -1.56 -14.41
N GLU A 100 7.04 -1.57 -13.45
CA GLU A 100 5.77 -2.32 -13.55
C GLU A 100 4.95 -1.91 -14.77
N GLN A 101 4.78 -0.59 -14.99
CA GLN A 101 4.06 -0.07 -16.15
C GLN A 101 4.76 -0.47 -17.45
N TYR A 102 6.08 -0.37 -17.52
CA TYR A 102 6.86 -0.79 -18.68
C TYR A 102 6.63 -2.28 -19.01
N HIS A 103 6.70 -3.16 -18.00
CA HIS A 103 6.47 -4.58 -18.19
C HIS A 103 5.05 -4.90 -18.64
N ARG A 104 4.05 -4.23 -18.05
CA ARG A 104 2.64 -4.38 -18.41
C ARG A 104 2.39 -3.97 -19.85
N GLU A 105 2.87 -2.78 -20.23
CA GLU A 105 2.74 -2.31 -21.62
C GLU A 105 3.45 -3.28 -22.56
N ARG A 106 4.70 -3.64 -22.31
CA ARG A 106 5.43 -4.58 -23.16
C ARG A 106 4.67 -5.89 -23.37
N SER A 107 4.12 -6.48 -22.31
CA SER A 107 3.31 -7.71 -22.39
C SER A 107 2.04 -7.52 -23.23
N ASN A 108 1.34 -6.39 -23.07
CA ASN A 108 0.16 -6.05 -23.87
C ASN A 108 0.52 -5.93 -25.36
N TRP A 109 1.62 -5.23 -25.67
CA TRP A 109 2.09 -5.04 -27.04
C TRP A 109 2.53 -6.35 -27.68
N GLU A 110 3.25 -7.20 -26.94
CA GLU A 110 3.64 -8.54 -27.40
C GLU A 110 2.41 -9.42 -27.68
N THR A 111 1.40 -9.36 -26.80
CA THR A 111 0.15 -10.11 -26.98
C THR A 111 -0.63 -9.62 -28.22
N GLN A 112 -0.72 -8.30 -28.41
CA GLN A 112 -1.36 -7.71 -29.59
C GLN A 112 -0.61 -8.06 -30.88
N ALA A 113 0.72 -7.99 -30.87
CA ALA A 113 1.55 -8.37 -32.01
C ALA A 113 1.38 -9.86 -32.37
N GLN A 114 1.33 -10.75 -31.37
CA GLN A 114 1.06 -12.17 -31.60
C GLN A 114 -0.34 -12.41 -32.15
N ALA A 115 -1.36 -11.71 -31.64
CA ALA A 115 -2.73 -11.83 -32.13
C ALA A 115 -2.83 -11.38 -33.60
N ALA A 116 -2.22 -10.23 -33.94
CA ALA A 116 -2.15 -9.73 -35.30
C ALA A 116 -1.39 -10.69 -36.23
N ALA A 117 -0.27 -11.25 -35.78
CA ALA A 117 0.49 -12.24 -36.56
C ALA A 117 -0.31 -13.53 -36.81
N ARG A 118 -1.07 -14.01 -35.82
CA ARG A 118 -1.96 -15.18 -35.98
C ARG A 118 -3.09 -14.90 -36.96
N GLU A 119 -3.69 -13.73 -36.90
CA GLU A 119 -4.75 -13.33 -37.83
C GLU A 119 -4.22 -13.19 -39.25
N ALA A 120 -3.08 -12.52 -39.43
CA ALA A 120 -2.40 -12.42 -40.72
C ALA A 120 -2.07 -13.80 -41.30
N ALA A 121 -1.53 -14.72 -40.49
CA ALA A 121 -1.25 -16.09 -40.92
C ALA A 121 -2.53 -16.85 -41.32
N ARG A 122 -3.64 -16.68 -40.57
CA ARG A 122 -4.93 -17.26 -40.91
C ARG A 122 -5.46 -16.71 -42.24
N LEU A 123 -5.36 -15.40 -42.46
CA LEU A 123 -5.80 -14.75 -43.70
C LEU A 123 -4.96 -15.22 -44.89
N GLU A 124 -3.64 -15.28 -44.75
CA GLU A 124 -2.74 -15.81 -45.78
C GLU A 124 -3.07 -17.27 -46.12
N ALA A 125 -3.26 -18.14 -45.11
CA ALA A 125 -3.68 -19.52 -45.34
C ALA A 125 -5.04 -19.62 -46.06
N SER A 126 -5.98 -18.73 -45.75
CA SER A 126 -7.29 -18.68 -46.42
C SER A 126 -7.18 -18.18 -47.86
N ARG A 127 -6.24 -17.28 -48.15
CA ARG A 127 -5.92 -16.77 -49.49
C ARG A 127 -5.27 -17.86 -50.35
N THR A 128 -4.25 -18.54 -49.84
CA THR A 128 -3.53 -19.61 -50.56
C THR A 128 -4.42 -20.82 -50.85
N THR A 129 -5.24 -21.23 -49.89
CA THR A 129 -6.17 -22.36 -50.07
C THR A 129 -7.38 -21.99 -50.94
N GLY A 130 -7.62 -20.70 -51.21
CA GLY A 130 -8.75 -20.23 -52.01
C GLY A 130 -10.13 -20.45 -51.35
N THR A 131 -10.18 -20.84 -50.08
CA THR A 131 -11.42 -21.16 -49.35
C THR A 131 -12.21 -19.93 -48.96
N GLY A 132 -11.56 -18.77 -48.83
CA GLY A 132 -12.21 -17.49 -48.49
C GLY A 132 -13.12 -16.93 -49.58
N ALA A 133 -12.99 -17.39 -50.83
CA ALA A 133 -13.77 -16.93 -51.98
C ALA A 133 -14.81 -17.96 -52.47
N LYS A 134 -15.20 -18.93 -51.62
CA LYS A 134 -16.35 -19.77 -51.93
C LYS A 134 -17.61 -18.90 -51.89
N ARG A 135 -18.04 -18.41 -53.06
CA ARG A 135 -19.34 -17.77 -53.23
C ARG A 135 -20.41 -18.71 -52.69
N ASN A 136 -21.29 -18.19 -51.83
CA ASN A 136 -22.54 -18.86 -51.52
C ASN A 136 -23.29 -19.03 -52.84
N GLN A 137 -23.36 -20.26 -53.33
CA GLN A 137 -24.18 -20.58 -54.48
C GLN A 137 -25.63 -20.50 -54.01
N GLY A 138 -26.44 -19.69 -54.68
CA GLY A 138 -27.88 -19.66 -54.44
C GLY A 138 -28.46 -21.06 -54.67
N SER A 139 -29.49 -21.43 -53.90
CA SER A 139 -30.18 -22.73 -54.05
C SER A 139 -30.93 -22.85 -55.37
N GLU A 140 -31.08 -21.74 -56.10
CA GLU A 140 -31.78 -21.68 -57.37
C GLU A 140 -30.98 -22.37 -58.49
N SER A 141 -31.68 -23.15 -59.31
CA SER A 141 -31.08 -23.87 -60.44
C SER A 141 -30.98 -23.00 -61.72
N TYR A 142 -31.78 -21.93 -61.80
CA TYR A 142 -31.82 -21.00 -62.92
C TYR A 142 -31.71 -19.57 -62.43
N ASN A 143 -30.86 -18.78 -63.06
CA ASN A 143 -30.69 -17.37 -62.70
C ASN A 143 -31.51 -16.49 -63.66
N ILE A 144 -32.53 -15.83 -63.12
CA ILE A 144 -33.45 -14.98 -63.89
C ILE A 144 -32.82 -13.67 -64.37
N ILE A 145 -31.72 -13.23 -63.78
CA ILE A 145 -31.04 -11.97 -64.15
C ILE A 145 -30.06 -12.25 -65.29
N SER A 146 -29.20 -13.26 -65.14
CA SER A 146 -28.23 -13.63 -66.16
C SER A 146 -28.81 -14.52 -67.26
N LEU A 147 -30.09 -14.92 -67.15
CA LEU A 147 -30.81 -15.82 -68.06
C LEU A 147 -30.03 -17.10 -68.38
N ASN A 148 -29.33 -17.64 -67.38
CA ASN A 148 -28.46 -18.79 -67.53
C ASN A 148 -28.70 -19.79 -66.40
N TYR A 149 -28.53 -21.08 -66.69
CA TYR A 149 -28.52 -22.11 -65.67
C TYR A 149 -27.28 -21.98 -64.78
N ASN A 150 -27.46 -22.15 -63.48
CA ASN A 150 -26.34 -22.10 -62.54
C ASN A 150 -25.47 -23.35 -62.71
N ASN A 151 -24.16 -23.22 -62.46
CA ASN A 151 -23.21 -24.35 -62.51
C ASN A 151 -23.30 -25.22 -61.24
N SER A 152 -24.52 -25.66 -60.92
CA SER A 152 -24.85 -26.60 -59.87
C SER A 152 -25.44 -27.86 -60.49
N SER A 153 -25.46 -28.98 -59.76
CA SER A 153 -26.07 -30.22 -60.24
C SER A 153 -27.53 -30.03 -60.66
N GLY A 154 -28.30 -29.26 -59.88
CA GLY A 154 -29.68 -28.90 -60.20
C GLY A 154 -29.82 -28.05 -61.47
N GLY A 155 -28.92 -27.09 -61.69
CA GLY A 155 -28.88 -26.30 -62.92
C GLY A 155 -28.56 -27.14 -64.16
N GLN A 156 -27.61 -28.08 -64.05
CA GLN A 156 -27.26 -29.00 -65.14
C GLN A 156 -28.42 -29.95 -65.49
N GLN A 157 -29.14 -30.46 -64.47
CA GLN A 157 -30.34 -31.28 -64.69
C GLN A 157 -31.46 -30.49 -65.37
N LEU A 158 -31.69 -29.25 -64.93
CA LEU A 158 -32.72 -28.39 -65.51
C LEU A 158 -32.39 -28.02 -66.97
N ALA A 159 -31.13 -27.74 -67.27
CA ALA A 159 -30.65 -27.51 -68.63
C ALA A 159 -30.87 -28.72 -69.55
N ALA A 160 -30.51 -29.93 -69.09
CA ALA A 160 -30.72 -31.16 -69.85
C ALA A 160 -32.21 -31.42 -70.14
N LYS A 161 -33.08 -31.16 -69.16
CA LYS A 161 -34.53 -31.28 -69.32
C LYS A 161 -35.08 -30.29 -70.35
N ALA A 162 -34.62 -29.03 -70.31
CA ALA A 162 -35.02 -28.01 -71.27
C ALA A 162 -34.58 -28.36 -72.71
N VAL A 163 -33.36 -28.89 -72.88
CA VAL A 163 -32.87 -29.36 -74.19
C VAL A 163 -33.75 -30.51 -74.71
N MET A 164 -34.07 -31.53 -73.90
CA MET A 164 -34.97 -32.61 -74.32
C MET A 164 -36.35 -32.10 -74.74
N GLN A 165 -36.92 -31.15 -74.00
CA GLN A 165 -38.21 -30.56 -74.35
C GLN A 165 -38.15 -29.80 -75.68
N SER A 166 -37.07 -29.06 -75.93
CA SER A 166 -36.88 -28.33 -77.20
C SER A 166 -36.74 -29.27 -78.39
N VAL A 167 -35.99 -30.37 -78.25
CA VAL A 167 -35.80 -31.37 -79.31
C VAL A 167 -37.10 -32.15 -79.56
N GLY A 168 -37.82 -32.53 -78.51
CA GLY A 168 -39.14 -33.15 -78.62
C GLY A 168 -40.15 -32.25 -79.33
N ALA A 169 -40.17 -30.96 -78.99
CA ALA A 169 -41.03 -29.98 -79.65
C ALA A 169 -40.65 -29.75 -81.11
N MET A 170 -39.36 -29.71 -81.46
CA MET A 170 -38.91 -29.63 -82.86
C MET A 170 -39.31 -30.86 -83.67
N LEU A 171 -39.13 -32.07 -83.12
CA LEU A 171 -39.54 -33.31 -83.78
C LEU A 171 -41.05 -33.36 -84.00
N GLN A 172 -41.83 -32.86 -83.04
CA GLN A 172 -43.29 -32.80 -83.14
C GLN A 172 -43.78 -31.75 -84.13
N TRP A 173 -43.04 -30.65 -84.32
CA TRP A 173 -43.27 -29.67 -85.39
C TRP A 173 -42.87 -30.18 -86.79
N PHE A 174 -41.92 -31.10 -86.87
CA PHE A 174 -41.47 -31.67 -88.15
C PHE A 174 -42.34 -32.84 -88.65
N LEU A 175 -43.24 -33.34 -87.80
CA LEU A 175 -44.15 -34.48 -88.06
C LEU A 175 -45.61 -34.05 -88.34
N VAL A 176 -45.85 -32.74 -88.49
CA VAL A 176 -47.13 -32.14 -88.93
C VAL A 176 -46.91 -31.42 -90.25
#